data_AF-A0A815QR66-F1
#
_entry.id   AF-A0A815QR66-F1
#
_cell.length_a   1.000
_cell.length_b   1.000
_cell.length_c   1.000
_cell.angle_alpha   90.00
_cell.angle_beta   90.00
_cell.angle_gamma   90.00
#
_symmetry.space_group_name_H-M   'P 1'
#
loop_
_entity.id
_entity.type
_entity.pdbx_description
1 polymer ?
#
loop_
_entity_poly.entity_id
_entity_poly.type
_entity_poly.pdbx_seq_one_letter_code
_entity_poly.pdbx_strand_id
1 'polypeptide(L)'
;MYLEYDMNGEMAFYFMVPFVVFILMIITCCSWSENEEISSVLTDHNQYRSSQVNKSKQKRHRTLVRIGLIVVWIVLFIVVYYMSPTIDDNLQEFDPFLILDVDEDTSNNDIRHAYHALTYKILTDETTKENWRMYGNPDGQKELHLGYALSSWFFDTKNSMFILCAYTSIFIVFALKCCLCY
;
A
#
# COMPACT_ATOMS: atom_id res chain seq x y z
N MET A 1 19.06 8.08 -14.47
CA MET A 1 17.94 7.33 -13.86
C MET A 1 18.59 6.23 -13.04
N TYR A 2 18.97 6.54 -11.81
CA TYR A 2 19.44 5.54 -10.87
C TYR A 2 18.22 5.01 -10.15
N LEU A 3 18.04 3.69 -10.19
CA LEU A 3 16.98 3.00 -9.49
C LEU A 3 17.47 2.78 -8.06
N GLU A 4 17.22 3.75 -7.19
CA GLU A 4 17.47 3.58 -5.76
C GLU A 4 16.36 2.68 -5.21
N TYR A 5 16.75 1.51 -4.69
CA TYR A 5 15.84 0.69 -3.91
C TYR A 5 15.78 1.29 -2.50
N ASP A 6 14.57 1.59 -2.01
CA ASP A 6 14.38 1.83 -0.59
C ASP A 6 14.71 0.53 0.17
N MET A 7 15.95 0.44 0.68
CA MET A 7 16.50 -0.74 1.35
C MET A 7 15.84 -1.01 2.70
N ASN A 8 15.07 -0.05 3.23
CA ASN A 8 14.42 -0.18 4.53
C ASN A 8 13.12 -1.00 4.44
N GLY A 9 12.60 -1.23 3.23
CA GLY A 9 11.41 -2.06 3.01
C GLY A 9 10.12 -1.46 3.57
N GLU A 10 10.16 -0.25 4.11
CA GLU A 10 9.02 0.46 4.70
C GLU A 10 7.99 0.78 3.62
N MET A 11 8.43 1.31 2.47
CA MET A 11 7.57 1.57 1.32
C MET A 11 6.90 0.30 0.77
N ALA A 12 7.56 -0.86 0.88
CA ALA A 12 7.01 -2.12 0.41
C ALA A 12 5.82 -2.60 1.27
N PHE A 13 5.79 -2.30 2.56
CA PHE A 13 4.64 -2.64 3.40
C PHE A 13 3.39 -1.87 2.98
N TYR A 14 3.48 -0.57 2.73
CA TYR A 14 2.33 0.22 2.27
C TYR A 14 1.80 -0.24 0.92
N PHE A 15 2.70 -0.68 0.02
CA PHE A 15 2.28 -1.28 -1.25
C PHE A 15 1.54 -2.61 -1.05
N MET A 16 1.96 -3.44 -0.09
CA MET A 16 1.36 -4.76 0.16
C MET A 16 0.03 -4.71 0.94
N VAL A 17 -0.15 -3.72 1.83
CA VAL A 17 -1.38 -3.53 2.63
C VAL A 17 -2.67 -3.56 1.79
N PRO A 18 -2.84 -2.81 0.69
CA PRO A 18 -4.07 -2.84 -0.11
C PRO A 18 -4.35 -4.22 -0.74
N PHE A 19 -3.31 -4.98 -1.13
CA PHE A 19 -3.51 -6.34 -1.63
C PHE A 19 -4.00 -7.29 -0.53
N VAL A 20 -3.43 -7.19 0.68
CA VAL A 20 -3.87 -7.99 1.83
C VAL A 20 -5.31 -7.62 2.22
N VAL A 21 -5.64 -6.33 2.26
CA VAL A 21 -7.00 -5.83 2.52
C VAL A 21 -7.99 -6.33 1.48
N PHE A 22 -7.62 -6.33 0.19
CA PHE A 22 -8.47 -6.84 -0.88
C PHE A 22 -8.71 -8.35 -0.77
N ILE A 23 -7.67 -9.14 -0.45
CA ILE A 23 -7.79 -10.58 -0.21
C ILE A 23 -8.68 -10.86 1.02
N LEU A 24 -8.48 -10.13 2.12
CA LEU A 24 -9.31 -10.25 3.32
C LEU A 24 -10.77 -9.85 3.05
N MET A 25 -10.99 -8.82 2.23
CA MET A 25 -12.32 -8.40 1.78
C MET A 25 -12.99 -9.51 0.97
N ILE A 26 -12.28 -10.13 0.02
CA ILE A 26 -12.78 -11.28 -0.75
C ILE A 26 -13.16 -12.45 0.17
N ILE A 27 -12.29 -12.82 1.11
CA ILE A 27 -12.56 -13.91 2.06
C ILE A 27 -13.76 -13.57 2.95
N THR A 28 -13.90 -12.30 3.35
CA THR A 28 -15.02 -11.80 4.15
C THR A 28 -16.34 -11.88 3.37
N CYS A 29 -16.37 -11.47 2.10
CA CYS A 29 -17.53 -11.63 1.21
C CYS A 29 -17.90 -13.11 1.00
N CYS A 30 -16.90 -13.99 0.78
CA CYS A 30 -17.14 -15.43 0.64
C CYS A 30 -17.68 -16.10 1.91
N SER A 31 -17.34 -15.59 3.10
CA SER A 31 -17.85 -16.11 4.39
C SER A 31 -19.28 -15.65 4.69
N TRP A 32 -19.68 -14.52 4.10
CA TRP A 32 -21.01 -13.93 4.29
C TRP A 32 -22.09 -14.62 3.46
N SER A 33 -21.76 -15.02 2.21
CA SER A 33 -22.69 -15.59 1.23
C SER A 33 -23.28 -16.96 1.62
N GLU A 34 -22.62 -17.74 2.49
CA GLU A 34 -23.00 -19.14 2.75
C GLU A 34 -24.20 -19.33 3.70
N ASN A 35 -25.13 -18.38 3.78
CA ASN A 35 -26.28 -18.43 4.70
C ASN A 35 -27.64 -18.74 4.04
N GLU A 36 -27.73 -18.83 2.71
CA GLU A 36 -28.99 -19.17 2.05
C GLU A 36 -28.88 -20.49 1.28
N GLU A 37 -29.94 -21.29 1.45
CA GLU A 37 -30.29 -22.51 0.74
C GLU A 37 -29.85 -23.87 1.34
N ILE A 38 -30.78 -24.81 1.24
CA ILE A 38 -30.78 -26.21 1.70
C ILE A 38 -31.22 -26.39 3.18
N SER A 39 -32.44 -25.95 3.48
CA SER A 39 -33.18 -26.47 4.66
C SER A 39 -34.53 -27.13 4.35
N SER A 40 -35.17 -26.94 3.20
CA SER A 40 -36.64 -27.16 3.21
C SER A 40 -37.21 -28.34 2.42
N VAL A 41 -36.56 -28.96 1.44
CA VAL A 41 -37.32 -29.86 0.55
C VAL A 41 -36.55 -31.14 0.23
N LEU A 42 -37.11 -32.28 0.70
CA LEU A 42 -36.77 -33.68 0.40
C LEU A 42 -35.57 -34.30 1.13
N THR A 43 -35.66 -34.50 2.44
CA THR A 43 -34.92 -35.63 3.05
C THR A 43 -35.73 -36.32 4.12
N ASP A 44 -35.89 -37.62 3.91
CA ASP A 44 -36.59 -38.59 4.73
C ASP A 44 -36.17 -38.56 6.22
N HIS A 45 -37.15 -38.71 7.10
CA HIS A 45 -37.13 -38.34 8.53
C HIS A 45 -36.08 -39.10 9.38
N ASN A 46 -35.50 -40.18 8.87
CA ASN A 46 -34.52 -41.01 9.58
C ASN A 46 -33.04 -40.67 9.30
N GLN A 47 -32.73 -39.87 8.27
CA GLN A 47 -31.36 -39.36 7.98
C GLN A 47 -31.07 -37.99 8.62
N TYR A 48 -31.98 -37.50 9.45
CA TYR A 48 -31.94 -36.17 10.05
C TYR A 48 -31.03 -36.08 11.28
N ARG A 49 -30.96 -37.14 12.10
CA ARG A 49 -30.33 -37.10 13.44
C ARG A 49 -28.79 -37.13 13.42
N SER A 50 -28.15 -37.86 12.50
CA SER A 50 -26.69 -37.81 12.31
C SER A 50 -26.25 -36.52 11.59
N SER A 51 -27.08 -36.03 10.66
CA SER A 51 -26.91 -34.76 9.96
C SER A 51 -27.00 -33.54 10.89
N GLN A 52 -27.83 -33.59 11.94
CA GLN A 52 -27.95 -32.54 12.97
C GLN A 52 -26.66 -32.30 13.78
N VAL A 53 -25.95 -33.38 14.15
CA VAL A 53 -24.68 -33.29 14.91
C VAL A 53 -23.53 -32.76 14.03
N ASN A 54 -23.52 -33.11 12.74
CA ASN A 54 -22.54 -32.58 11.79
C ASN A 54 -22.86 -31.12 11.40
N LYS A 55 -24.14 -30.76 11.25
CA LYS A 55 -24.59 -29.38 11.01
C LYS A 55 -24.27 -28.46 12.20
N SER A 56 -24.40 -28.92 13.44
CA SER A 56 -24.05 -28.10 14.62
C SER A 56 -22.55 -27.86 14.75
N LYS A 57 -21.71 -28.86 14.43
CA LYS A 57 -20.25 -28.71 14.35
C LYS A 57 -19.82 -27.79 13.20
N GLN A 58 -20.44 -27.92 12.02
CA GLN A 58 -20.14 -27.07 10.86
C GLN A 58 -20.60 -25.62 11.07
N LYS A 59 -21.75 -25.41 11.71
CA LYS A 59 -22.22 -24.08 12.12
C LYS A 59 -21.27 -23.44 13.14
N ARG A 60 -20.80 -24.21 14.13
CA ARG A 60 -19.79 -23.76 15.11
C ARG A 60 -18.45 -23.42 14.44
N HIS A 61 -17.96 -24.24 13.52
CA HIS A 61 -16.74 -23.96 12.75
C HIS A 61 -16.87 -22.66 11.94
N ARG A 62 -18.00 -22.45 11.25
CA ARG A 62 -18.26 -21.20 10.50
C ARG A 62 -18.27 -19.96 11.41
N THR A 63 -18.86 -20.05 12.60
CA THR A 63 -18.84 -18.93 13.57
C THR A 63 -17.43 -18.63 14.08
N LEU A 64 -16.61 -19.65 14.35
CA LEU A 64 -15.21 -19.46 14.77
C LEU A 64 -14.36 -18.80 13.68
N VAL A 65 -14.55 -19.18 12.42
CA VAL A 65 -13.86 -18.56 11.27
C VAL A 65 -14.24 -17.08 11.13
N ARG A 66 -15.53 -16.72 11.31
CA ARG A 66 -15.97 -15.31 11.27
C ARG A 66 -15.35 -14.46 12.38
N ILE A 67 -15.29 -14.99 13.60
CA ILE A 67 -14.63 -14.30 14.73
C ILE A 67 -13.14 -14.13 14.42
N GLY A 68 -12.48 -15.17 13.88
CA GLY A 68 -11.09 -15.11 13.47
C GLY A 68 -10.82 -14.01 12.42
N LEU A 69 -11.70 -13.84 11.43
CA LEU A 69 -11.56 -12.78 10.43
C LEU A 69 -11.65 -11.38 11.03
N ILE A 70 -12.56 -11.16 11.98
CA ILE A 70 -12.68 -9.87 12.68
C ILE A 70 -11.40 -9.58 13.47
N VAL A 71 -10.83 -10.58 14.15
CA VAL A 71 -9.55 -10.44 14.87
C VAL A 71 -8.42 -10.07 13.91
N VAL A 72 -8.34 -10.70 12.74
CA VAL A 72 -7.33 -10.38 11.71
C VAL A 72 -7.47 -8.95 11.20
N TRP A 73 -8.69 -8.45 10.98
CA TRP A 73 -8.93 -7.06 10.60
C TRP A 73 -8.47 -6.05 11.67
N ILE A 74 -8.75 -6.35 12.94
CA ILE A 74 -8.31 -5.51 14.07
C ILE A 74 -6.79 -5.47 14.13
N VAL A 75 -6.12 -6.62 14.00
CA VAL A 75 -4.64 -6.68 13.99
C VAL A 75 -4.07 -5.90 12.82
N LEU A 76 -4.64 -6.00 11.62
CA LEU A 76 -4.18 -5.23 10.45
C LEU A 76 -4.31 -3.73 10.69
N PHE A 77 -5.43 -3.27 11.24
CA PHE A 77 -5.64 -1.85 11.55
C PHE A 77 -4.63 -1.34 12.58
N ILE A 78 -4.34 -2.15 13.60
CA ILE A 78 -3.32 -1.86 14.62
C ILE A 78 -1.93 -1.75 13.98
N VAL A 79 -1.55 -2.69 13.09
CA VAL A 79 -0.24 -2.67 12.40
C VAL A 79 -0.08 -1.41 11.55
N VAL A 80 -1.11 -1.04 10.78
CA VAL A 80 -1.10 0.18 9.95
C VAL A 80 -0.97 1.43 10.80
N TYR A 81 -1.70 1.49 11.93
CA TYR A 81 -1.63 2.61 12.86
C TYR A 81 -0.23 2.82 13.42
N TYR A 82 0.46 1.74 13.81
CA TYR A 82 1.83 1.81 14.32
C TYR A 82 2.87 2.16 13.25
N MET A 83 2.59 1.90 11.96
CA MET A 83 3.50 2.18 10.85
C MET A 83 3.29 3.56 10.20
N SER A 84 2.18 4.25 10.43
CA SER A 84 1.95 5.57 9.84
C SER A 84 3.02 6.66 10.14
N PRO A 85 3.72 6.69 11.29
CA PRO A 85 4.61 7.79 11.62
C PRO A 85 6.06 7.64 11.12
N THR A 86 6.44 6.56 10.41
CA THR A 86 7.82 6.37 9.91
C THR A 86 8.04 6.86 8.47
N ILE A 87 7.04 7.47 7.84
CA ILE A 87 7.13 8.02 6.49
C ILE A 87 8.11 9.21 6.52
N ASP A 88 9.38 8.89 6.25
CA ASP A 88 10.51 9.77 5.98
C ASP A 88 10.23 11.27 6.12
N ASP A 89 10.68 11.86 7.23
CA ASP A 89 10.92 13.30 7.41
C ASP A 89 12.00 13.85 6.43
N ASN A 90 12.37 13.10 5.39
CA ASN A 90 13.34 13.44 4.36
C ASN A 90 12.69 14.09 3.11
N LEU A 91 11.39 14.40 3.15
CA LEU A 91 10.90 15.50 2.34
C LEU A 91 11.54 16.76 2.92
N GLN A 92 12.62 17.23 2.29
CA GLN A 92 13.21 18.54 2.58
C GLN A 92 12.07 19.56 2.65
N GLU A 93 11.63 19.88 3.86
CA GLU A 93 10.53 20.82 4.06
C GLU A 93 11.04 22.15 3.50
N PHE A 94 10.38 22.61 2.45
CA PHE A 94 10.84 23.78 1.72
C PHE A 94 10.60 25.01 2.60
N ASP A 95 11.64 25.42 3.32
CA ASP A 95 11.65 26.66 4.08
C ASP A 95 12.14 27.80 3.17
N PRO A 96 11.26 28.72 2.76
CA PRO A 96 11.62 29.81 1.86
C PRO A 96 12.59 30.80 2.53
N PHE A 97 12.54 30.99 3.85
CA PHE A 97 13.36 31.97 4.56
C PHE A 97 14.77 31.43 4.82
N LEU A 98 14.89 30.13 5.09
CA LEU A 98 16.18 29.44 5.23
C LEU A 98 17.05 29.54 3.97
N ILE A 99 16.44 29.47 2.77
CA ILE A 99 17.16 29.60 1.49
C ILE A 99 17.67 31.02 1.27
N LEU A 100 16.93 32.01 1.78
CA LEU A 100 17.32 33.42 1.71
C LEU A 100 18.31 33.82 2.81
N ASP A 101 18.53 32.97 3.82
CA ASP A 101 19.32 33.25 5.04
C ASP A 101 18.80 34.50 5.78
N VAL A 102 17.46 34.60 5.88
CA VAL A 102 16.74 35.73 6.49
C VAL A 102 15.78 35.20 7.55
N ASP A 103 15.58 35.94 8.64
CA ASP A 103 14.60 35.60 9.69
C ASP A 103 13.15 35.84 9.20
N GLU A 104 12.20 35.03 9.67
CA GLU A 104 10.79 35.09 9.27
C GLU A 104 10.13 36.44 9.68
N ASP A 105 10.66 37.10 10.70
CA ASP A 105 10.15 38.38 11.23
C ASP A 105 10.69 39.64 10.51
N THR A 106 11.54 39.47 9.50
CA THR A 106 12.22 40.56 8.80
C THR A 106 11.28 41.36 7.88
N SER A 107 11.60 42.64 7.66
CA SER A 107 10.81 43.55 6.82
C SER A 107 10.82 43.16 5.33
N ASN A 108 9.69 43.35 4.64
CA ASN A 108 9.49 42.94 3.24
C ASN A 108 10.50 43.56 2.23
N ASN A 109 11.02 44.76 2.52
CA ASN A 109 12.07 45.38 1.73
C ASN A 109 13.35 44.54 1.74
N ASP A 110 13.73 44.02 2.90
CA ASP A 110 14.95 43.25 3.08
C ASP A 110 14.83 41.86 2.44
N ILE A 111 13.65 41.21 2.55
CA ILE A 111 13.32 39.97 1.83
C ILE A 111 13.47 40.17 0.31
N ARG A 112 12.95 41.28 -0.23
CA ARG A 112 13.06 41.61 -1.66
C ARG A 112 14.51 41.82 -2.09
N HIS A 113 15.31 42.48 -1.26
CA HIS A 113 16.73 42.68 -1.52
C HIS A 113 17.52 41.36 -1.49
N ALA A 114 17.27 40.51 -0.49
CA ALA A 114 17.88 39.18 -0.38
C ALA A 114 17.52 38.28 -1.57
N TYR A 115 16.25 38.23 -1.96
CA TYR A 115 15.79 37.49 -3.15
C TYR A 115 16.50 37.95 -4.43
N HIS A 116 16.60 39.26 -4.65
CA HIS A 116 17.25 39.80 -5.85
C HIS A 116 18.76 39.50 -5.87
N ALA A 117 19.43 39.61 -4.72
CA ALA A 117 20.84 39.28 -4.59
C ALA A 117 21.12 37.79 -4.83
N LEU A 118 20.31 36.90 -4.23
CA LEU A 118 20.41 35.45 -4.39
C LEU A 118 20.16 35.03 -5.84
N THR A 119 19.09 35.56 -6.46
CA THR A 119 18.74 35.29 -7.86
C THR A 119 19.87 35.71 -8.80
N TYR A 120 20.45 36.90 -8.58
CA TYR A 120 21.56 37.39 -9.38
C TYR A 120 22.78 36.45 -9.27
N LYS A 121 23.13 36.03 -8.04
CA LYS A 121 24.21 35.06 -7.80
C LYS A 121 23.97 33.74 -8.53
N ILE A 122 22.76 33.19 -8.45
CA ILE A 122 22.40 31.91 -9.10
C ILE A 122 22.47 32.04 -10.63
N LEU A 123 21.92 33.11 -11.21
CA LEU A 123 21.86 33.30 -12.66
C LEU A 123 23.20 33.67 -13.30
N THR A 124 24.11 34.26 -12.54
CA THR A 124 25.45 34.65 -13.02
C THR A 124 26.49 33.55 -12.85
N ASP A 125 26.17 32.51 -12.09
CA ASP A 125 27.09 31.40 -11.86
C ASP A 125 27.27 30.54 -13.12
N GLU A 126 28.54 30.21 -13.42
CA GLU A 126 28.88 29.43 -14.61
C GLU A 126 28.36 28.00 -14.52
N THR A 127 28.27 27.43 -13.31
CA THR A 127 27.78 26.05 -13.10
C THR A 127 26.29 25.96 -13.41
N THR A 128 25.49 26.93 -12.94
CA THR A 128 24.06 27.04 -13.26
C THR A 128 23.85 27.15 -14.77
N LYS A 129 24.67 27.95 -15.46
CA LYS A 129 24.58 28.13 -16.92
C LYS A 129 24.89 26.84 -17.68
N GLU A 130 25.88 26.09 -17.24
CA GLU A 130 26.21 24.79 -17.84
C GLU A 130 25.13 23.75 -17.52
N ASN A 131 24.61 23.73 -16.30
CA ASN A 131 23.46 22.89 -15.91
C ASN A 131 22.23 23.18 -16.77
N TRP A 132 21.91 24.46 -17.03
CA TRP A 132 20.82 24.85 -17.93
C TRP A 132 21.01 24.32 -19.35
N ARG A 133 22.24 24.35 -19.87
CA ARG A 133 22.56 23.84 -21.21
C ARG A 133 22.43 22.32 -21.28
N MET A 134 22.88 21.62 -20.24
CA MET A 134 22.92 20.16 -20.20
C MET A 134 21.58 19.52 -19.83
N TYR A 135 20.88 20.09 -18.86
CA TYR A 135 19.70 19.48 -18.21
C TYR A 135 18.41 20.30 -18.37
N GLY A 136 18.47 21.51 -18.92
CA GLY A 136 17.30 22.38 -19.09
C GLY A 136 16.74 22.97 -17.78
N ASN A 137 17.51 22.93 -16.69
CA ASN A 137 17.19 23.53 -15.40
C ASN A 137 18.48 24.05 -14.70
N PRO A 138 18.38 24.97 -13.71
CA PRO A 138 19.55 25.53 -13.01
C PRO A 138 20.19 24.54 -12.03
N ASP A 139 19.39 23.64 -11.48
CA ASP A 139 19.75 22.74 -10.37
C ASP A 139 20.64 21.57 -10.82
N GLY A 140 20.76 21.35 -12.13
CA GLY A 140 21.52 20.26 -12.71
C GLY A 140 20.70 18.99 -12.91
N GLN A 141 21.39 17.85 -12.96
CA GLN A 141 20.71 16.57 -13.11
C GLN A 141 19.88 16.30 -11.86
N LYS A 142 18.55 16.49 -11.98
CA LYS A 142 17.64 15.97 -10.96
C LYS A 142 17.64 14.46 -11.12
N GLU A 143 18.19 13.77 -10.12
CA GLU A 143 18.02 12.34 -10.02
C GLU A 143 16.54 12.10 -9.71
N LEU A 144 15.79 11.74 -10.75
CA LEU A 144 14.45 11.21 -10.58
C LEU A 144 14.61 9.85 -9.88
N HIS A 145 14.62 9.86 -8.55
CA HIS A 145 14.59 8.66 -7.73
C HIS A 145 13.18 8.05 -7.84
N LEU A 146 12.93 7.33 -8.93
CA LEU A 146 11.76 6.46 -9.05
C LEU A 146 11.98 5.25 -8.16
N GLY A 147 11.65 5.40 -6.87
CA GLY A 147 11.53 4.28 -5.97
C GLY A 147 10.34 3.43 -6.38
N TYR A 148 10.58 2.29 -7.02
CA TYR A 148 9.55 1.26 -7.12
C TYR A 148 9.44 0.62 -5.74
N ALA A 149 8.31 0.81 -5.06
CA ALA A 149 8.04 0.22 -3.74
C ALA A 149 7.88 -1.32 -3.75
N LEU A 150 8.33 -2.01 -4.80
CA LEU A 150 8.31 -3.47 -4.84
C LEU A 150 9.57 -4.03 -4.19
N SER A 151 9.37 -4.79 -3.11
CA SER A 151 10.42 -5.62 -2.51
C SER A 151 11.09 -6.48 -3.58
N SER A 152 12.43 -6.50 -3.58
CA SER A 152 13.26 -7.27 -4.52
C SER A 152 12.95 -8.77 -4.51
N TRP A 153 12.42 -9.30 -3.39
CA TRP A 153 12.00 -10.69 -3.27
C TRP A 153 10.80 -11.06 -4.15
N PHE A 154 9.92 -10.11 -4.51
CA PHE A 154 8.76 -10.39 -5.37
C PHE A 154 9.16 -10.72 -6.82
N PHE A 155 10.23 -10.09 -7.31
CA PHE A 155 10.75 -10.28 -8.66
C PHE A 155 11.85 -11.34 -8.75
N ASP A 156 12.23 -11.95 -7.63
CA ASP A 156 13.21 -13.02 -7.64
C ASP A 156 12.69 -14.20 -8.47
N THR A 157 13.39 -14.47 -9.58
CA THR A 157 12.98 -15.44 -10.61
C THR A 157 12.85 -16.88 -10.09
N LYS A 158 13.39 -17.15 -8.90
CA LYS A 158 13.32 -18.46 -8.24
C LYS A 158 11.91 -18.78 -7.72
N ASN A 159 11.16 -17.77 -7.26
CA ASN A 159 9.85 -17.96 -6.61
C ASN A 159 8.70 -17.31 -7.37
N SER A 160 8.99 -16.51 -8.40
CA SER A 160 8.00 -15.75 -9.18
C SER A 160 6.87 -16.62 -9.73
N MET A 161 7.18 -17.85 -10.17
CA MET A 161 6.17 -18.78 -10.69
C MET A 161 5.17 -19.21 -9.61
N PHE A 162 5.64 -19.51 -8.39
CA PHE A 162 4.77 -19.88 -7.29
C PHE A 162 3.85 -18.73 -6.87
N ILE A 163 4.41 -17.52 -6.79
CA ILE A 163 3.67 -16.31 -6.47
C ILE A 163 2.55 -16.07 -7.49
N LEU A 164 2.87 -16.14 -8.79
CA LEU A 164 1.88 -15.96 -9.86
C LEU A 164 0.77 -17.01 -9.80
N CYS A 165 1.12 -18.28 -9.60
CA CYS A 165 0.15 -19.37 -9.46
C CYS A 165 -0.77 -19.18 -8.24
N ALA A 166 -0.25 -18.67 -7.13
CA ALA A 166 -1.07 -18.38 -5.95
C ALA A 166 -2.08 -17.25 -6.23
N TYR A 167 -1.63 -16.15 -6.86
CA TYR A 167 -2.51 -15.03 -7.22
C TYR A 167 -3.61 -15.43 -8.23
N THR A 168 -3.26 -16.18 -9.28
CA THR A 168 -4.25 -16.66 -10.26
C THR A 168 -5.23 -17.65 -9.64
N SER A 169 -4.76 -18.52 -8.74
CA SER A 169 -5.63 -19.47 -8.02
C SER A 169 -6.64 -18.74 -7.12
N ILE A 170 -6.21 -17.68 -6.41
CA ILE A 170 -7.12 -16.85 -5.58
C ILE A 170 -8.17 -16.17 -6.45
N PHE A 171 -7.77 -15.60 -7.60
CA PHE A 171 -8.70 -14.97 -8.53
C PHE A 171 -9.71 -15.95 -9.14
N ILE A 172 -9.26 -17.16 -9.48
CA ILE A 172 -10.13 -18.23 -10.01
C ILE A 172 -11.11 -18.70 -8.93
N VAL A 173 -10.66 -18.91 -7.69
CA VAL A 173 -11.54 -19.30 -6.58
C VAL A 173 -12.61 -18.22 -6.31
N PHE A 174 -12.23 -16.95 -6.39
CA PHE A 174 -13.17 -15.84 -6.29
C PHE A 174 -14.19 -15.84 -7.42
N ALA A 175 -13.75 -15.95 -8.67
CA ALA A 175 -14.62 -16.00 -9.84
C ALA A 175 -15.60 -17.18 -9.77
N LEU A 176 -15.12 -18.37 -9.38
CA LEU A 176 -15.94 -19.56 -9.21
C LEU A 176 -16.98 -19.39 -8.09
N LYS A 177 -16.60 -18.84 -6.94
CA LYS A 177 -17.55 -18.59 -5.84
C LYS A 177 -18.56 -17.49 -6.16
N CYS A 178 -18.15 -16.44 -6.87
CA CYS A 178 -19.05 -15.38 -7.32
C CYS A 178 -20.06 -15.91 -8.34
N CYS A 179 -19.60 -16.74 -9.28
CA CYS A 179 -20.45 -17.40 -10.28
C CYS A 179 -21.41 -18.42 -9.67
N LEU A 180 -21.07 -19.05 -8.53
CA LEU A 180 -21.97 -19.96 -7.81
C LEU A 180 -23.00 -19.22 -6.94
N CYS A 181 -22.85 -17.91 -6.75
CA CYS A 181 -23.72 -17.09 -5.90
C CYS A 181 -24.71 -16.23 -6.72
N TYR A 182 -24.64 -16.29 -8.05
CA TYR A 182 -25.52 -15.60 -9.00
C TYR A 182 -26.33 -16.64 -9.78
#